data_AF-A0AAD4WGY7-F1
#
_entry.id   AF-A0AAD4WGY7-F1
#
_cell.length_a   1.000
_cell.length_b   1.000
_cell.length_c   1.000
_cell.angle_alpha   90.00
_cell.angle_beta   90.00
_cell.angle_gamma   90.00
#
_symmetry.space_group_name_H-M   'P 1'
#
loop_
_entity.id
_entity.type
_entity.pdbx_description
1 polymer ?
#
loop_
_entity_poly.entity_id
_entity_poly.type
_entity_poly.pdbx_seq_one_letter_code
_entity_poly.pdbx_strand_id
1 'polypeptide(L)'
;MKSTSGYAFSFGSGVFAWASVKQHSVSLFTDEAKYVSASEATTQAIWLRFVLEDFGELQTEATPLMVDNTFAIAMTRNPVFHQKTKHINRIYHFIRDALQESVVDFRGLLGVKLVNNLEGNVET
;
A
#
# COMPACT_ATOMS: atom_id res chain seq x y z
N MET A 1 -2.18 19.69 14.75
CA MET A 1 -3.39 18.95 14.30
C MET A 1 -2.96 17.53 13.93
N LYS A 2 -3.70 16.49 14.28
CA LYS A 2 -3.36 15.10 13.87
C LYS A 2 -3.89 14.87 12.46
N SER A 3 -3.05 14.34 11.57
CA SER A 3 -3.46 13.96 10.22
C SER A 3 -4.37 12.73 10.25
N THR A 4 -5.16 12.54 9.20
CA THR A 4 -6.00 11.36 9.01
C THR A 4 -5.43 10.54 7.85
N SER A 5 -5.11 9.28 8.08
CA SER A 5 -4.79 8.31 7.06
C SER A 5 -6.07 7.65 6.54
N GLY A 6 -6.03 7.14 5.31
CA GLY A 6 -7.12 6.32 4.80
C GLY A 6 -6.70 5.38 3.69
N TYR A 7 -7.47 4.30 3.54
CA TYR A 7 -7.34 3.35 2.46
C TYR A 7 -8.71 2.78 2.08
N ALA A 8 -8.82 2.30 0.85
CA ALA A 8 -9.97 1.54 0.37
C ALA A 8 -9.49 0.46 -0.60
N PHE A 9 -9.96 -0.77 -0.41
CA PHE A 9 -9.69 -1.94 -1.23
C PHE A 9 -10.96 -2.35 -1.96
N SER A 10 -10.82 -2.56 -3.25
CA SER A 10 -11.89 -2.92 -4.16
C SER A 10 -11.65 -4.29 -4.76
N PHE A 11 -12.72 -5.07 -4.92
CA PHE A 11 -12.73 -6.32 -5.68
C PHE A 11 -13.74 -6.16 -6.80
N GLY A 12 -13.28 -6.19 -8.06
CA GLY A 12 -14.10 -5.78 -9.20
C GLY A 12 -14.57 -4.33 -9.06
N SER A 13 -15.90 -4.12 -9.09
CA SER A 13 -16.51 -2.79 -8.91
C SER A 13 -16.91 -2.46 -7.47
N GLY A 14 -16.75 -3.41 -6.53
CA GLY A 14 -17.17 -3.24 -5.14
C GLY A 14 -16.02 -2.92 -4.20
N VAL A 15 -16.21 -1.97 -3.28
CA VAL A 15 -15.29 -1.76 -2.15
C VAL A 15 -15.69 -2.69 -1.01
N PHE A 16 -14.74 -3.46 -0.48
CA PHE A 16 -15.03 -4.44 0.57
C PHE A 16 -14.22 -4.23 1.86
N ALA A 17 -13.12 -3.47 1.81
CA ALA A 17 -12.38 -3.07 3.00
C ALA A 17 -11.93 -1.61 2.89
N TRP A 18 -12.20 -0.81 3.91
CA TRP A 18 -11.79 0.60 3.95
C TRP A 18 -11.55 1.02 5.39
N ALA A 19 -10.71 2.03 5.57
CA ALA A 19 -10.57 2.68 6.87
C ALA A 19 -10.23 4.15 6.68
N SER A 20 -10.64 4.95 7.68
CA SER A 20 -10.19 6.32 7.86
C SER A 20 -9.76 6.47 9.31
N VAL A 21 -8.45 6.55 9.52
CA VAL A 21 -7.84 6.47 10.86
C VAL A 21 -7.12 7.76 11.16
N LYS A 22 -7.46 8.38 12.29
CA LYS A 22 -6.71 9.53 12.80
C LYS A 22 -5.37 9.05 13.33
N GLN A 23 -4.28 9.58 12.80
CA GLN A 23 -2.93 9.14 13.16
C GLN A 23 -2.67 9.33 14.66
N HIS A 24 -2.05 8.33 15.27
CA HIS A 24 -1.79 8.34 16.71
C HIS A 24 -0.83 9.48 17.09
N SER A 25 0.22 9.68 16.29
CA SER A 25 1.17 10.77 16.42
C SER A 25 0.75 12.01 15.61
N VAL A 26 1.10 13.18 16.11
CA VAL A 26 1.08 14.41 15.31
C VAL A 26 2.32 14.35 14.41
N SER A 27 2.12 14.13 13.13
CA SER A 27 3.20 14.27 12.16
C SER A 27 3.56 15.75 12.00
N LEU A 28 4.85 16.04 12.00
CA LEU A 28 5.36 17.40 11.81
C LEU A 28 5.39 17.79 10.32
N PHE A 29 5.32 16.82 9.41
CA PHE A 29 5.44 17.02 7.98
C PHE A 29 4.36 16.25 7.21
N THR A 30 3.77 16.88 6.20
CA THR A 30 2.78 16.23 5.33
C THR A 30 3.30 14.93 4.70
N ASP A 31 4.60 14.86 4.39
CA ASP A 31 5.21 13.66 3.81
C ASP A 31 5.24 12.49 4.80
N GLU A 32 5.55 12.75 6.07
CA GLU A 32 5.59 11.72 7.12
C GLU A 32 4.19 11.14 7.36
N ALA A 33 3.16 11.99 7.41
CA ALA A 33 1.78 11.52 7.48
C ALA A 33 1.41 10.60 6.30
N LYS A 34 1.92 10.88 5.09
CA LYS A 34 1.67 10.06 3.90
C LYS A 34 2.40 8.70 3.95
N TYR A 35 3.61 8.65 4.53
CA TYR A 35 4.28 7.36 4.79
C TYR A 35 3.51 6.48 5.74
N VAL A 36 2.95 7.07 6.81
CA VAL A 36 2.12 6.34 7.77
C VAL A 36 0.90 5.76 7.06
N SER A 37 0.20 6.55 6.24
CA SER A 37 -0.95 6.07 5.47
C SER A 37 -0.59 4.96 4.47
N ALA A 38 0.55 5.09 3.78
CA ALA A 38 1.02 4.07 2.85
C ALA A 38 1.40 2.77 3.59
N SER A 39 2.03 2.87 4.76
CA SER A 39 2.35 1.72 5.61
C SER A 39 1.10 1.00 6.08
N GLU A 40 0.06 1.73 6.49
CA GLU A 40 -1.22 1.16 6.91
C GLU A 40 -1.92 0.43 5.75
N ALA A 41 -1.90 1.01 4.55
CA ALA A 41 -2.40 0.36 3.34
C ALA A 41 -1.61 -0.91 3.00
N THR A 42 -0.27 -0.88 3.05
CA THR A 42 0.56 -2.07 2.81
C THR A 42 0.28 -3.18 3.82
N THR A 43 0.18 -2.85 5.12
CA THR A 43 -0.18 -3.83 6.15
C THR A 43 -1.54 -4.46 5.89
N GLN A 44 -2.54 -3.65 5.53
CA GLN A 44 -3.87 -4.16 5.22
C GLN A 44 -3.86 -5.04 3.96
N ALA A 45 -3.09 -4.68 2.93
CA ALA A 45 -2.95 -5.49 1.71
C ALA A 45 -2.36 -6.86 2.02
N ILE A 46 -1.28 -6.90 2.82
CA ILE A 46 -0.65 -8.15 3.26
C ILE A 46 -1.65 -9.02 4.03
N TRP A 47 -2.38 -8.42 4.98
CA TRP A 47 -3.41 -9.14 5.75
C TRP A 47 -4.52 -9.70 4.86
N LEU A 48 -5.00 -8.90 3.89
CA LEU A 48 -6.01 -9.35 2.93
C LEU A 48 -5.52 -10.50 2.06
N ARG A 49 -4.25 -10.50 1.64
CA ARG A 49 -3.66 -11.62 0.90
C ARG A 49 -3.67 -12.91 1.72
N PHE A 50 -3.29 -12.84 3.00
CA PHE A 50 -3.37 -13.99 3.91
C PHE A 50 -4.80 -14.51 4.07
N VAL A 51 -5.77 -13.61 4.27
CA VAL A 51 -7.17 -13.99 4.38
C VAL A 51 -7.68 -14.63 3.08
N LEU A 52 -7.34 -14.08 1.92
CA LEU A 52 -7.74 -14.64 0.62
C LEU A 52 -7.10 -16.01 0.38
N GLU A 53 -5.85 -16.21 0.80
CA GLU A 53 -5.18 -17.51 0.75
C GLU A 53 -5.92 -18.57 1.58
N ASP A 54 -6.40 -18.23 2.78
CA ASP A 54 -7.23 -19.12 3.61
C ASP A 54 -8.56 -19.51 2.91
N PHE A 55 -9.07 -18.65 2.02
CA PHE A 55 -10.24 -18.92 1.19
C PHE A 55 -9.91 -19.65 -0.13
N GLY A 56 -8.65 -19.98 -0.39
CA GLY A 56 -8.19 -20.64 -1.61
C GLY A 56 -7.86 -19.70 -2.77
N GLU A 57 -7.94 -18.38 -2.57
CA GLU A 57 -7.69 -17.34 -3.57
C GLU A 57 -6.27 -16.77 -3.43
N LEU A 58 -5.27 -17.61 -3.71
CA LEU A 58 -3.87 -17.22 -3.63
C LEU A 58 -3.54 -16.08 -4.60
N GLN A 59 -3.11 -14.96 -4.05
CA GLN A 59 -2.64 -13.82 -4.83
C GLN A 59 -1.17 -14.08 -5.24
N THR A 60 -0.92 -14.40 -6.51
CA THR A 60 0.43 -14.64 -7.04
C THR A 60 1.11 -13.36 -7.51
N GLU A 61 0.34 -12.44 -8.07
CA GLU A 61 0.84 -11.14 -8.55
C GLU A 61 0.85 -10.09 -7.44
N ALA A 62 1.66 -9.03 -7.61
CA ALA A 62 1.72 -7.92 -6.67
C ALA A 62 0.39 -7.17 -6.58
N THR A 63 -0.08 -6.88 -5.37
CA THR A 63 -1.31 -6.11 -5.16
C THR A 63 -1.07 -4.63 -5.55
N PRO A 64 -1.83 -4.05 -6.50
CA PRO A 64 -1.67 -2.66 -6.87
C PRO A 64 -2.16 -1.75 -5.75
N LEU A 65 -1.28 -0.91 -5.21
CA LEU A 65 -1.61 0.14 -4.26
C LEU A 65 -1.45 1.49 -4.92
N MET A 66 -2.52 2.29 -4.89
CA MET A 66 -2.57 3.57 -5.57
C MET A 66 -2.36 4.69 -4.58
N VAL A 67 -1.21 5.34 -4.72
CA VAL A 67 -0.71 6.31 -3.77
C VAL A 67 -0.75 7.67 -4.42
N ASP A 68 -1.41 8.62 -3.76
CA ASP A 68 -1.60 9.99 -4.22
C ASP A 68 -0.30 10.81 -4.27
N ASN A 69 0.73 10.34 -3.57
CA ASN A 69 1.98 11.03 -3.45
C ASN A 69 3.07 10.41 -4.31
N THR A 70 3.28 11.00 -5.50
CA THR A 70 4.38 10.66 -6.40
C THR A 70 5.75 10.77 -5.71
N PHE A 71 5.90 11.64 -4.70
CA PHE A 71 7.11 11.74 -3.88
C PHE A 71 7.31 10.51 -3.00
N ALA A 72 6.26 9.95 -2.41
CA ALA A 72 6.35 8.72 -1.62
C ALA A 72 6.81 7.53 -2.50
N ILE A 73 6.32 7.46 -3.74
CA ILE A 73 6.74 6.46 -4.75
C ILE A 73 8.20 6.67 -5.18
N ALA A 74 8.63 7.91 -5.42
CA ALA A 74 10.00 8.21 -5.81
C ALA A 74 11.00 7.90 -4.70
N MET A 75 10.58 8.11 -3.45
CA MET A 75 11.41 7.87 -2.27
C MET A 75 11.57 6.40 -1.94
N THR A 76 10.54 5.57 -2.01
CA THR A 76 10.69 4.10 -1.81
C THR A 76 11.66 3.49 -2.82
N ARG A 77 11.86 4.16 -3.96
CA ARG A 77 12.78 3.77 -5.03
C ARG A 77 14.18 4.40 -4.92
N ASN A 78 14.41 5.40 -4.06
CA ASN A 78 15.68 6.13 -4.01
C ASN A 78 16.22 6.30 -2.56
N PRO A 79 17.35 5.65 -2.21
CA PRO A 79 17.86 5.60 -0.83
C PRO A 79 18.56 6.89 -0.34
N VAL A 80 18.64 7.94 -1.17
CA VAL A 80 19.54 9.09 -0.94
C VAL A 80 18.98 10.14 0.04
N PHE A 81 17.73 10.04 0.48
CA PHE A 81 17.15 11.03 1.40
C PHE A 81 17.56 10.81 2.86
N HIS A 82 18.27 11.82 3.37
CA HIS A 82 18.95 11.90 4.65
C HIS A 82 18.05 11.75 5.89
N GLN A 83 18.65 11.16 6.94
CA GLN A 83 18.36 11.32 8.38
C GLN A 83 16.94 11.78 8.74
N LYS A 84 15.95 10.93 8.54
CA LYS A 84 14.67 11.06 9.24
C LYS A 84 14.63 10.08 10.41
N THR A 85 13.92 10.50 11.45
CA THR A 85 13.75 9.85 12.76
C THR A 85 13.50 8.34 12.63
N LYS A 86 13.96 7.55 13.62
CA LYS A 86 13.97 6.06 13.58
C LYS A 86 12.66 5.41 13.09
N HIS A 87 11.51 5.98 13.45
CA HIS A 87 10.20 5.44 13.06
C HIS A 87 9.92 5.58 11.56
N ILE A 88 10.38 6.64 10.91
CA ILE A 88 10.26 6.83 9.46
C ILE A 88 11.15 5.83 8.72
N ASN A 89 12.37 5.60 9.20
CA ASN A 89 13.25 4.58 8.61
C ASN A 89 12.63 3.19 8.68
N ARG A 90 11.99 2.83 9.80
CA ARG A 90 11.32 1.53 9.93
C ARG A 90 10.17 1.38 8.92
N ILE A 91 9.32 2.39 8.77
CA ILE A 91 8.22 2.39 7.80
C ILE A 91 8.77 2.30 6.38
N TYR A 92 9.83 3.06 6.08
CA TYR A 92 10.50 3.02 4.80
C TYR A 92 11.00 1.62 4.44
N HIS A 93 11.75 0.98 5.35
CA HIS A 93 12.25 -0.38 5.13
C HIS A 93 11.09 -1.36 4.94
N PHE A 94 10.06 -1.30 5.78
CA PHE A 94 8.89 -2.17 5.65
C PHE A 94 8.22 -2.07 4.27
N ILE A 95 7.94 -0.85 3.79
CA ILE A 95 7.30 -0.66 2.48
C ILE A 95 8.23 -1.10 1.34
N ARG A 96 9.52 -0.78 1.43
CA ARG A 96 10.50 -1.14 0.41
C ARG A 96 10.66 -2.66 0.30
N ASP A 97 10.72 -3.36 1.42
CA ASP A 97 10.88 -4.81 1.44
C ASP A 97 9.62 -5.48 0.84
N ALA A 98 8.41 -4.98 1.15
CA ALA A 98 7.16 -5.46 0.53
C ALA A 98 7.08 -5.21 -1.00
N LEU A 99 7.67 -4.11 -1.48
CA LEU A 99 7.80 -3.82 -2.91
C LEU A 99 8.83 -4.76 -3.58
N GLN A 100 9.96 -5.02 -2.92
CA GLN A 100 11.02 -5.87 -3.43
C GLN A 100 10.59 -7.35 -3.51
N GLU A 101 9.80 -7.79 -2.54
CA GLU A 101 9.19 -9.13 -2.52
C GLU A 101 7.99 -9.25 -3.48
N SER A 102 7.64 -8.19 -4.21
CA SER A 102 6.49 -8.16 -5.13
C SER A 102 5.16 -8.53 -4.46
N VAL A 103 5.03 -8.25 -3.16
CA VAL A 103 3.77 -8.43 -2.43
C VAL A 103 2.79 -7.30 -2.77
N VAL A 104 3.32 -6.09 -2.92
CA VAL A 104 2.58 -4.91 -3.35
C VAL A 104 3.33 -4.19 -4.46
N ASP A 105 2.61 -3.43 -5.28
CA ASP A 105 3.17 -2.55 -6.32
C ASP A 105 2.56 -1.16 -6.19
N PHE A 106 3.40 -0.14 -6.02
CA PHE A 106 2.95 1.25 -5.88
C PHE A 106 2.77 1.90 -7.25
N ARG A 107 1.52 2.24 -7.58
CA ARG A 107 1.14 2.93 -8.81
C ARG A 107 0.73 4.37 -8.53
N GLY A 108 1.14 5.29 -9.41
CA GLY A 108 0.68 6.67 -9.37
C GLY A 108 -0.83 6.75 -9.65
N LEU A 109 -1.53 7.67 -8.98
CA LEU A 109 -2.99 7.75 -8.99
C LEU A 109 -3.62 7.87 -10.39
N LEU A 110 -4.45 6.87 -10.73
CA LEU A 110 -5.83 6.92 -11.22
C LEU A 110 -6.67 5.73 -10.62
N GLY A 111 -6.90 5.71 -9.29
CA GLY A 111 -7.91 4.88 -8.57
C GLY A 111 -7.63 3.39 -8.22
N VAL A 112 -7.62 3.03 -6.91
CA VAL A 112 -7.28 1.67 -6.38
C VAL A 112 -8.11 0.53 -7.01
N LYS A 113 -7.41 -0.51 -7.53
CA LYS A 113 -7.98 -1.77 -8.02
C LYS A 113 -7.21 -2.96 -7.45
N LEU A 114 -7.90 -3.95 -6.89
CA LEU A 114 -7.36 -5.32 -6.86
C LEU A 114 -7.66 -5.96 -8.22
N VAL A 115 -6.62 -6.42 -8.91
CA VAL A 115 -6.76 -7.17 -10.17
C VAL A 115 -7.03 -8.62 -9.81
N ASN A 116 -8.13 -9.17 -10.32
CA ASN A 116 -8.35 -10.62 -10.35
C ASN A 116 -7.53 -11.20 -11.49
N ASN A 117 -6.68 -12.18 -11.19
CA ASN A 117 -6.11 -13.03 -12.22
C ASN A 117 -7.15 -14.11 -12.59
N LEU A 118 -8.16 -13.70 -13.36
CA LEU A 118 -9.07 -14.59 -14.07
C LEU A 118 -9.15 -14.14 -15.54
N GLU A 119 -8.00 -14.05 -16.20
CA GLU A 119 -7.95 -14.32 -17.64
C GLU A 119 -7.32 -15.69 -17.84
N GLY A 120 -8.14 -16.70 -17.54
CA GLY A 120 -7.91 -18.05 -18.01
C GLY A 120 -7.89 -18.04 -19.54
N ASN A 121 -6.70 -18.29 -20.08
CA ASN A 121 -6.43 -19.04 -21.29
C ASN A 121 -7.67 -19.59 -22.02
N VAL A 122 -8.14 -18.88 -23.05
CA VAL A 122 -8.90 -19.47 -24.16
C VAL A 122 -8.45 -18.79 -25.45
N GLU A 123 -7.30 -19.23 -25.96
CA GLU A 123 -7.08 -19.21 -27.41
C GLU A 123 -7.97 -20.32 -28.01
N THR A 124 -8.91 -19.93 -28.87
CA THR A 124 -9.49 -20.80 -29.91
C THR A 124 -8.96 -20.35 -31.26
#